data_AF-A0A410X0X8-F1
#
_entry.id   AF-A0A410X0X8-F1
#
_cell.length_a   1.000
_cell.length_b   1.000
_cell.length_c   1.000
_cell.angle_alpha   90.00
_cell.angle_beta   90.00
_cell.angle_gamma   90.00
#
_symmetry.space_group_name_H-M   'P 1'
#
loop_
_entity.id
_entity.type
_entity.pdbx_description
1 polymer ?
#
loop_
_entity_poly.entity_id
_entity_poly.type
_entity_poly.pdbx_seq_one_letter_code
_entity_poly.pdbx_strand_id
1 'polypeptide(L)'
;MGPGRPAKECENEELVFEFENACRGGDYEFAPEYREELLQRLTATPRPIDEWHEDDGTVLWWSFPIEEPPYCGSPLDADWPGYHTHWTSLIVPDNPKGQT
;
A
#
# COMPACT_ATOMS: atom_id res chain seq x y z
N MET A 1 25.74 -3.35 24.34
CA MET A 1 25.16 -2.06 23.92
C MET A 1 26.19 -1.35 23.04
N GLY A 2 26.19 -1.65 21.74
CA GLY A 2 27.05 -0.94 20.77
C GLY A 2 26.36 0.35 20.31
N PRO A 3 27.11 1.35 19.79
CA PRO A 3 26.52 2.59 19.31
C PRO A 3 25.60 2.31 18.12
N GLY A 4 24.35 2.77 18.21
CA GLY A 4 23.36 2.64 17.14
C GLY A 4 23.88 3.25 15.84
N ARG A 5 23.63 2.58 14.72
CA ARG A 5 24.00 3.10 13.40
C ARG A 5 23.22 4.39 13.12
N PRO A 6 23.85 5.40 12.48
CA PRO A 6 23.13 6.60 12.05
C PRO A 6 22.07 6.23 11.00
N ALA A 7 20.91 6.89 11.07
CA ALA A 7 19.84 6.72 10.11
C ALA A 7 20.35 7.08 8.70
N LYS A 8 20.29 6.12 7.77
CA LYS A 8 20.40 6.42 6.34
C LYS A 8 19.01 6.78 5.84
N GLU A 9 18.93 7.76 4.95
CA GLU A 9 17.73 7.96 4.13
C GLU A 9 17.49 6.65 3.36
N CYS A 10 16.38 5.99 3.69
CA CYS A 10 16.07 4.63 3.29
C CYS A 10 15.19 4.72 2.04
N GLU A 11 15.70 4.25 0.90
CA GLU A 11 14.92 4.19 -0.33
C GLU A 11 13.99 2.95 -0.28
N ASN A 12 12.70 3.21 -0.44
CA ASN A 12 11.49 2.38 -0.34
C ASN A 12 11.57 0.83 -0.44
N GLU A 13 12.53 0.25 -1.15
CA GLU A 13 12.69 -1.21 -1.27
C GLU A 13 13.40 -1.82 -0.04
N GLU A 14 14.27 -1.06 0.62
CA GLU A 14 15.01 -1.51 1.81
C GLU A 14 14.06 -1.64 3.03
N LEU A 15 13.00 -0.82 3.09
CA LEU A 15 11.98 -0.85 4.16
C LEU A 15 11.15 -2.14 4.22
N VAL A 16 10.75 -2.71 3.08
CA VAL A 16 9.97 -3.96 3.05
C VAL A 16 10.86 -5.14 3.47
N PHE A 17 12.10 -5.17 2.99
CA PHE A 17 13.07 -6.21 3.33
C PHE A 17 13.50 -6.15 4.80
N GLU A 18 13.69 -4.95 5.36
CA GLU A 18 14.00 -4.78 6.78
C GLU A 18 12.80 -5.17 7.66
N PHE A 19 11.57 -4.87 7.25
CA PHE A 19 10.37 -5.31 7.94
C PHE A 19 10.22 -6.84 7.94
N GLU A 20 10.39 -7.50 6.79
CA GLU A 20 10.34 -8.96 6.69
C GLU A 20 11.40 -9.66 7.55
N ASN A 21 12.62 -9.11 7.58
CA ASN A 21 13.71 -9.65 8.40
C ASN A 21 13.48 -9.42 9.90
N ALA A 22 12.97 -8.25 10.28
CA ALA A 22 12.65 -7.95 11.67
C ALA A 22 11.49 -8.80 12.21
N CYS A 23 10.45 -9.05 11.39
CA CYS A 23 9.39 -10.00 11.72
C CYS A 23 9.92 -11.43 11.94
N ARG A 24 10.95 -11.82 11.18
CA ARG A 24 11.61 -13.14 11.33
C ARG A 24 12.51 -13.22 12.57
N GLY A 25 13.02 -12.08 13.05
CA GLY A 25 13.96 -11.97 14.18
C GLY A 25 13.32 -11.71 15.55
N GLY A 26 12.07 -11.24 15.61
CA GLY A 26 11.35 -11.00 16.88
C GLY A 26 11.84 -9.80 17.70
N ASP A 27 12.66 -8.93 17.10
CA ASP A 27 13.24 -7.75 17.72
C ASP A 27 12.45 -6.50 17.26
N TYR A 28 11.44 -6.12 18.04
CA TYR A 28 10.54 -5.01 17.70
C TYR A 28 10.89 -3.76 18.50
N GLU A 29 11.72 -2.90 17.91
CA GLU A 29 11.71 -1.47 18.22
C GLU A 29 11.74 -0.68 16.91
N PHE A 30 10.77 -0.96 16.01
CA PHE A 30 10.49 -0.03 14.94
C PHE A 30 9.97 1.27 15.56
N ALA A 31 10.50 2.40 15.11
CA ALA A 31 9.97 3.69 15.49
C ALA A 31 8.45 3.71 15.17
N PRO A 32 7.57 4.15 16.10
CA PRO A 32 6.11 4.13 15.94
C PRO A 32 5.63 4.68 14.59
N GLU A 33 6.38 5.61 14.03
CA GLU A 33 6.14 6.29 12.78
C GLU A 33 6.15 5.33 11.57
N TYR A 34 7.04 4.32 11.55
CA TYR A 34 7.10 3.31 10.47
C TYR A 34 5.94 2.32 10.51
N ARG A 35 5.39 2.07 11.71
CA ARG A 35 4.23 1.21 11.88
C ARG A 35 2.98 1.82 11.25
N GLU A 36 2.80 3.13 11.38
CA GLU A 36 1.64 3.84 10.81
C GLU A 36 1.69 3.89 9.29
N GLU A 37 2.88 4.15 8.71
CA GLU A 37 3.06 4.14 7.26
C GLU A 37 2.85 2.74 6.66
N LEU A 38 3.39 1.70 7.29
CA LEU A 38 3.17 0.32 6.87
C LEU A 38 1.71 -0.10 7.04
N LEU A 39 1.06 0.29 8.13
CA LEU A 39 -0.37 0.05 8.28
C LEU A 39 -1.18 0.84 7.27
N GLN A 40 -0.87 2.09 6.93
CA GLN A 40 -1.57 2.79 5.86
C GLN A 40 -1.42 2.10 4.51
N ARG A 41 -0.25 1.53 4.22
CA ARG A 41 -0.01 0.74 3.00
C ARG A 41 -0.68 -0.64 3.03
N LEU A 42 -0.80 -1.26 4.20
CA LEU A 42 -1.37 -2.60 4.38
C LEU A 42 -2.86 -2.61 4.71
N THR A 43 -3.40 -1.51 5.24
CA THR A 43 -4.81 -1.39 5.64
C THR A 43 -5.60 -0.87 4.46
N ALA A 44 -6.58 -1.68 4.04
CA ALA A 44 -7.60 -1.36 3.05
C ALA A 44 -8.58 -0.29 3.58
N THR A 45 -8.05 0.83 4.11
CA THR A 45 -8.87 1.94 4.60
C THR A 45 -9.36 2.72 3.38
N PRO A 46 -10.67 2.71 3.10
CA PRO A 46 -11.22 3.38 1.92
C PRO A 46 -11.08 4.90 2.07
N ARG A 47 -10.39 5.52 1.12
CA ARG A 47 -10.25 6.97 0.96
C ARG A 47 -11.32 7.51 0.01
N PRO A 48 -11.86 8.72 0.20
CA PRO A 48 -12.85 9.29 -0.71
C PRO A 48 -12.25 9.55 -2.11
N ILE A 49 -13.11 9.55 -3.14
CA ILE A 49 -12.72 9.80 -4.53
C ILE A 49 -11.98 11.13 -4.74
N ASP A 50 -12.31 12.15 -3.94
CA ASP A 50 -11.67 13.47 -4.02
C ASP A 50 -10.20 13.46 -3.58
N GLU A 51 -9.76 12.42 -2.86
CA GLU A 51 -8.35 12.21 -2.47
C GLU A 51 -7.55 11.42 -3.52
N TRP A 52 -8.19 10.89 -4.57
CA TRP A 52 -7.47 10.21 -5.65
C TRP A 52 -6.95 11.21 -6.68
N HIS A 53 -5.72 10.96 -7.14
CA HIS A 53 -5.09 11.72 -8.21
C HIS A 53 -4.51 10.79 -9.29
N GLU A 54 -4.27 11.31 -10.49
CA GLU A 54 -3.69 10.52 -11.60
C GLU A 54 -2.36 9.86 -11.23
N ASP A 55 -1.59 10.50 -10.34
CA ASP A 55 -0.31 10.01 -9.83
C ASP A 55 -0.45 8.77 -8.91
N ASP A 56 -1.63 8.55 -8.31
CA ASP A 56 -1.92 7.32 -7.55
C ASP A 56 -2.12 6.10 -8.48
N GLY A 57 -2.38 6.35 -9.76
CA GLY A 57 -2.53 5.33 -10.79
C GLY A 57 -3.71 4.39 -10.56
N THR A 58 -3.52 3.12 -10.90
CA THR A 58 -4.54 2.06 -10.78
C THR A 58 -4.76 1.67 -9.32
N VAL A 59 -6.02 1.72 -8.89
CA VAL A 59 -6.44 1.42 -7.51
C VAL A 59 -7.68 0.54 -7.50
N LEU A 60 -8.10 0.11 -6.31
CA LEU A 60 -9.36 -0.60 -6.12
C LEU A 60 -10.44 0.39 -5.68
N TRP A 61 -11.55 0.41 -6.41
CA TRP A 61 -12.66 1.33 -6.19
C TRP A 61 -13.87 0.65 -5.59
N TRP A 62 -14.48 1.31 -4.61
CA TRP A 62 -15.54 0.76 -3.77
C TRP A 62 -16.78 1.65 -3.79
N SER A 63 -17.94 1.00 -3.80
CA SER A 63 -19.23 1.57 -3.43
C SER A 63 -19.68 0.98 -2.09
N PHE A 64 -20.40 1.78 -1.30
CA PHE A 64 -20.95 1.34 -0.02
C PHE A 64 -22.48 1.52 -0.03
N PRO A 65 -23.25 0.52 0.45
CA PRO A 65 -22.81 -0.78 0.95
C PRO A 65 -22.13 -1.63 -0.15
N ILE A 66 -21.27 -2.57 0.26
CA ILE A 66 -20.58 -3.44 -0.71
C ILE A 66 -21.59 -4.45 -1.26
N GLU A 67 -21.97 -4.29 -2.51
CA GLU A 67 -22.90 -5.18 -3.22
C GLU A 67 -22.21 -6.02 -4.31
N GLU A 68 -21.02 -5.62 -4.72
CA GLU A 68 -20.24 -6.26 -5.78
C GLU A 68 -18.73 -6.11 -5.55
N PRO A 69 -17.88 -6.85 -6.29
CA PRO A 69 -16.43 -6.68 -6.23
C PRO A 69 -15.99 -5.27 -6.63
N PRO A 70 -14.84 -4.78 -6.14
CA PRO A 70 -14.35 -3.47 -6.50
C PRO A 70 -13.97 -3.41 -7.98
N TYR A 71 -14.14 -2.24 -8.60
CA TYR A 71 -13.52 -1.96 -9.89
C TYR A 71 -12.00 -1.75 -9.71
N CYS A 72 -11.19 -2.38 -10.56
CA CYS A 72 -9.73 -2.21 -10.57
C CYS A 72 -9.35 -1.34 -11.78
N GLY A 73 -8.88 -0.11 -11.53
CA GLY A 73 -8.55 0.83 -12.61
C GLY A 73 -8.54 2.28 -12.15
N SER A 74 -8.94 3.17 -13.04
CA SER A 74 -9.02 4.62 -12.86
C SER A 74 -10.40 5.16 -13.25
N PRO A 75 -10.89 6.26 -12.62
CA PRO A 75 -12.10 6.96 -13.06
C PRO A 75 -12.00 7.55 -14.47
N LEU A 76 -10.81 7.59 -15.05
CA LEU A 76 -10.55 8.04 -16.42
C LEU A 76 -10.72 6.92 -17.46
N ASP A 77 -10.88 5.68 -17.03
CA ASP A 77 -11.06 4.55 -17.94
C ASP A 77 -12.39 4.65 -18.69
N ALA A 78 -12.40 4.25 -19.96
CA ALA A 78 -13.59 4.37 -20.82
C ALA A 78 -14.77 3.49 -20.37
N ASP A 79 -14.48 2.44 -19.60
CA ASP A 79 -15.47 1.52 -19.03
C ASP A 79 -15.76 1.79 -17.54
N TRP A 80 -15.29 2.92 -17.00
CA TRP A 80 -15.55 3.32 -15.62
C TRP A 80 -17.07 3.50 -15.37
N PRO A 81 -17.66 2.79 -14.39
CA PRO A 81 -19.11 2.86 -14.18
C PRO A 81 -19.65 4.15 -13.55
N GLY A 82 -18.79 4.96 -12.93
CA GLY A 82 -19.16 6.29 -12.43
C GLY A 82 -19.81 6.36 -11.04
N TYR A 83 -20.08 5.24 -10.36
CA TYR A 83 -20.79 5.25 -9.06
C TYR A 83 -19.93 4.96 -7.82
N HIS A 84 -18.66 4.57 -7.97
CA HIS A 84 -17.80 4.32 -6.82
C HIS A 84 -17.47 5.63 -6.11
N THR A 85 -17.34 5.56 -4.78
CA THR A 85 -17.16 6.75 -3.93
C THR A 85 -15.85 6.76 -3.18
N HIS A 86 -15.22 5.59 -3.03
CA HIS A 86 -13.99 5.44 -2.27
C HIS A 86 -13.01 4.53 -2.99
N TRP A 87 -11.74 4.60 -2.61
CA TRP A 87 -10.67 3.80 -3.16
C TRP A 87 -9.68 3.32 -2.09
N THR A 88 -9.01 2.22 -2.38
CA THR A 88 -7.86 1.71 -1.61
C THR A 88 -6.72 1.41 -2.58
N SER A 89 -5.47 1.56 -2.14
CA SER A 89 -4.31 1.23 -2.98
C SER A 89 -4.36 -0.22 -3.47
N LEU A 90 -4.01 -0.44 -4.74
CA LEU A 90 -3.82 -1.79 -5.28
C LEU A 90 -2.43 -2.30 -4.88
N ILE A 91 -2.35 -3.37 -4.10
CA ILE A 91 -1.09 -4.03 -3.77
C ILE A 91 -0.68 -4.91 -4.95
N VAL A 92 0.31 -4.45 -5.73
CA VAL A 92 0.86 -5.19 -6.86
C VAL A 92 1.79 -6.29 -6.33
N PRO A 93 1.60 -7.56 -6.72
CA PRO A 93 2.50 -8.64 -6.32
C PRO A 93 3.87 -8.52 -7.01
N ASP A 94 4.89 -9.09 -6.40
CA ASP A 94 6.20 -9.25 -7.04
C ASP A 94 6.12 -10.15 -8.28
N ASN A 95 7.16 -10.09 -9.12
CA ASN A 95 7.28 -10.94 -10.29
C ASN A 95 7.06 -12.42 -9.96
N PRO A 96 6.32 -13.16 -10.81
CA PRO A 96 6.12 -14.59 -10.63
C PRO A 96 7.47 -15.33 -10.57
N LYS A 97 7.57 -16.32 -9.67
CA LYS A 97 8.75 -17.19 -9.63
C LYS A 97 8.93 -17.90 -10.96
N GLY A 98 10.09 -17.73 -11.60
CA GLY A 98 10.48 -18.49 -12.80
C GLY A 98 10.37 -17.73 -14.14
N GLN A 99 10.06 -16.43 -14.14
CA GLN A 99 10.30 -15.56 -15.30
C GLN A 99 11.72 -14.98 -15.21
N THR A 100 12.63 -15.49 -16.04
CA THR A 100 13.96 -14.90 -16.34
C THR A 100 13.90 -14.10 -17.62
#